data_AF-A0A7N6BLA7-F1
#
_entry.id   AF-A0A7N6BLA7-F1
#
_cell.length_a   1.000
_cell.length_b   1.000
_cell.length_c   1.000
_cell.angle_alpha   90.00
_cell.angle_beta   90.00
_cell.angle_gamma   90.00
#
_symmetry.space_group_name_H-M   'P 1'
#
loop_
_entity.id
_entity.type
_entity.pdbx_description
1 polymer ?
#
loop_
_entity_poly.entity_id
_entity_poly.type
_entity_poly.pdbx_seq_one_letter_code
_entity_poly.pdbx_strand_id
1 'polypeptide(L)'
;KKRTTPCKQKTGMLLQEELEADVSLCAGSGSLRAHRAVLLARAPHILQGQTHKDSTIIHVPGCELSELKDFLSNHTYTHSICGLHRLTYASNLALHHSHLSVFCPGAVVLASGLGADLLDLYHRGEQCDITIQVGEQVFSCHRAILCARSQYFRAMLSGSWMESSRQCITLQGLGPDEMEVLLQFMYGAILDLPSGVVLAADMLGLEGLKDVVEMVLTRDYCRFFPKPVDGVQKTVLECLSLTHALGLQNLHLLCKRWVAEHFVKTWCERNFSLLPPELHRACLTGIPLLLNSISHDSGRVGSI
;
A
#
# COMPACT_ATOMS: atom_id res chain seq x y z
N LYS A 1 -22.16 11.08 3.69
CA LYS A 1 -21.32 10.56 2.58
C LYS A 1 -20.19 9.71 3.17
N LYS A 2 -20.27 8.38 3.08
CA LYS A 2 -19.20 7.48 3.55
C LYS A 2 -17.94 7.76 2.74
N ARG A 3 -16.90 8.34 3.36
CA ARG A 3 -15.57 8.49 2.74
C ARG A 3 -14.99 7.09 2.58
N THR A 4 -15.01 6.56 1.37
CA THR A 4 -14.17 5.42 1.01
C THR A 4 -12.71 5.86 1.13
N THR A 5 -11.90 5.06 1.83
CA THR A 5 -10.46 5.33 1.97
C THR A 5 -9.79 5.26 0.58
N PRO A 6 -8.78 6.10 0.29
CA PRO A 6 -8.04 6.09 -0.98
C PRO A 6 -7.53 4.69 -1.37
N CYS A 7 -7.19 3.88 -0.37
CA CYS A 7 -6.73 2.50 -0.53
C CYS A 7 -7.79 1.60 -1.22
N LYS A 8 -9.09 1.80 -0.94
CA LYS A 8 -10.18 1.07 -1.60
C LYS A 8 -10.33 1.41 -3.09
N GLN A 9 -9.94 2.61 -3.51
CA GLN A 9 -9.99 3.01 -4.92
C GLN A 9 -8.83 2.42 -5.74
N LYS A 10 -7.67 2.15 -5.11
CA LYS A 10 -6.47 1.71 -5.84
C LYS A 10 -6.27 0.20 -5.91
N THR A 11 -6.80 -0.60 -4.98
CA THR A 11 -6.88 -2.07 -5.19
C THR A 11 -7.86 -2.45 -6.32
N GLY A 12 -8.75 -1.53 -6.72
CA GLY A 12 -9.58 -1.65 -7.92
C GLY A 12 -8.82 -1.46 -9.24
N MET A 13 -7.52 -1.11 -9.22
CA MET A 13 -6.73 -0.87 -10.45
C MET A 13 -6.45 -2.13 -11.26
N LEU A 14 -6.45 -3.33 -10.65
CA LEU A 14 -6.37 -4.60 -11.40
C LEU A 14 -7.53 -4.79 -12.39
N LEU A 15 -8.69 -4.13 -12.15
CA LEU A 15 -9.85 -4.19 -13.05
C LEU A 15 -9.84 -3.12 -14.14
N GLN A 16 -9.26 -1.94 -13.91
CA GLN A 16 -9.64 -0.78 -14.70
C GLN A 16 -8.98 -0.73 -16.09
N GLU A 17 -7.91 -1.48 -16.32
CA GLU A 17 -7.15 -1.36 -17.57
C GLU A 17 -7.18 -2.61 -18.47
N GLU A 18 -7.69 -3.77 -18.03
CA GLU A 18 -7.51 -5.07 -18.72
C GLU A 18 -6.04 -5.33 -19.16
N LEU A 19 -5.09 -4.59 -18.58
CA LEU A 19 -3.69 -4.67 -18.89
C LEU A 19 -3.18 -5.93 -18.20
N GLU A 20 -2.53 -6.79 -18.99
CA GLU A 20 -1.81 -7.98 -18.49
C GLU A 20 -2.68 -9.12 -17.94
N ALA A 21 -3.96 -9.14 -18.30
CA ALA A 21 -4.77 -10.34 -18.18
C ALA A 21 -4.15 -11.49 -18.99
N ASP A 22 -3.86 -12.59 -18.29
CA ASP A 22 -3.09 -13.75 -18.76
C ASP A 22 -3.99 -14.95 -19.11
N VAL A 23 -5.30 -14.84 -18.85
CA VAL A 23 -6.27 -15.90 -19.15
C VAL A 23 -7.55 -15.37 -19.76
N SER A 24 -8.07 -16.10 -20.74
CA SER A 24 -9.36 -15.87 -21.39
C SER A 24 -10.36 -16.92 -20.95
N LEU A 25 -11.43 -16.49 -20.28
CA LEU A 25 -12.55 -17.32 -19.87
C LEU A 25 -13.59 -17.34 -21.01
N CYS A 26 -13.85 -18.51 -21.59
CA CYS A 26 -14.80 -18.71 -22.68
C CYS A 26 -16.13 -19.26 -22.14
N ALA A 27 -17.24 -18.56 -22.43
CA ALA A 27 -18.57 -18.90 -21.99
C ALA A 27 -19.58 -18.70 -23.13
N GLY A 28 -20.27 -19.76 -23.54
CA GLY A 28 -21.39 -19.76 -24.51
C GLY A 28 -21.15 -18.96 -25.80
N SER A 29 -21.45 -17.66 -25.74
CA SER A 29 -21.45 -16.70 -26.85
C SER A 29 -20.24 -15.73 -26.88
N GLY A 30 -19.29 -15.83 -25.93
CA GLY A 30 -18.15 -14.90 -25.89
C GLY A 30 -16.97 -15.34 -25.01
N SER A 31 -16.00 -14.43 -24.88
CA SER A 31 -14.84 -14.60 -24.01
C SER A 31 -14.56 -13.34 -23.21
N LEU A 32 -13.95 -13.50 -22.04
CA LEU A 32 -13.57 -12.40 -21.15
C LEU A 32 -12.18 -12.62 -20.59
N ARG A 33 -11.37 -11.56 -20.56
CA ARG A 33 -10.01 -11.61 -20.05
C ARG A 33 -9.99 -11.42 -18.53
N ALA A 34 -9.19 -12.22 -17.84
CA ALA A 34 -9.03 -12.19 -16.40
C ALA A 34 -7.57 -12.45 -16.01
N HIS A 35 -7.28 -12.32 -14.71
CA HIS A 35 -5.98 -12.64 -14.14
C HIS A 35 -6.05 -13.97 -13.40
N ARG A 36 -5.25 -14.96 -13.81
CA ARG A 36 -5.18 -16.29 -13.20
C ARG A 36 -4.89 -16.22 -11.70
N ALA A 37 -3.99 -15.34 -11.28
CA ALA A 37 -3.69 -15.12 -9.86
C ALA A 37 -4.94 -14.68 -9.04
N VAL A 38 -5.79 -13.82 -9.60
CA VAL A 38 -7.03 -13.39 -8.91
C VAL A 38 -8.04 -14.54 -8.86
N LEU A 39 -8.16 -15.32 -9.93
CA LEU A 39 -9.01 -16.51 -9.95
C LEU A 39 -8.53 -17.57 -8.94
N LEU A 40 -7.22 -17.80 -8.82
CA LEU A 40 -6.66 -18.70 -7.81
C LEU A 40 -7.00 -18.24 -6.39
N ALA A 41 -6.90 -16.94 -6.14
CA ALA A 41 -7.17 -16.36 -4.84
C ALA A 41 -8.66 -16.48 -4.45
N ARG A 42 -9.59 -16.23 -5.39
CA ARG A 42 -11.02 -16.02 -5.09
C ARG A 42 -11.98 -17.06 -5.64
N ALA A 43 -11.63 -17.75 -6.72
CA ALA A 43 -12.48 -18.68 -7.44
C ALA A 43 -11.67 -19.88 -7.99
N PRO A 44 -10.92 -20.62 -7.15
CA PRO A 44 -10.04 -21.69 -7.62
C PRO A 44 -10.79 -22.83 -8.32
N HIS A 45 -12.08 -23.00 -8.03
CA HIS A 45 -12.96 -23.98 -8.67
C HIS A 45 -13.13 -23.75 -10.18
N ILE A 46 -13.02 -22.51 -10.67
CA ILE A 46 -13.05 -22.22 -12.13
C ILE A 46 -11.84 -22.83 -12.84
N LEU A 47 -10.74 -23.03 -12.10
CA LEU A 47 -9.51 -23.62 -12.61
C LEU A 47 -9.46 -25.14 -12.44
N GLN A 48 -10.37 -25.72 -11.64
CA GLN A 48 -10.45 -27.17 -11.40
C GLN A 48 -11.04 -27.86 -12.63
N GLY A 49 -10.23 -28.72 -13.28
CA GLY A 49 -10.61 -29.43 -14.52
C GLY A 49 -9.73 -29.09 -15.73
N GLN A 50 -8.79 -28.14 -15.59
CA GLN A 50 -7.79 -27.86 -16.62
C GLN A 50 -6.65 -28.89 -16.57
N THR A 51 -6.33 -29.51 -17.71
CA THR A 51 -5.30 -30.55 -17.83
C THR A 51 -3.88 -29.99 -17.97
N HIS A 52 -3.73 -28.72 -18.36
CA HIS A 52 -2.45 -28.02 -18.51
C HIS A 52 -2.36 -26.80 -17.57
N LYS A 53 -1.25 -26.69 -16.83
CA LYS A 53 -0.94 -25.56 -15.93
C LYS A 53 -0.91 -24.20 -16.66
N ASP A 54 -0.60 -24.21 -17.95
CA ASP A 54 -0.35 -23.00 -18.75
C ASP A 54 -1.49 -22.66 -19.73
N SER A 55 -2.69 -23.25 -19.58
CA SER A 55 -3.77 -22.96 -20.52
C SER A 55 -4.19 -21.49 -20.43
N THR A 56 -3.97 -20.74 -21.51
CA THR A 56 -4.40 -19.34 -21.64
C THR A 56 -5.90 -19.22 -21.91
N ILE A 57 -6.57 -20.33 -22.23
CA ILE A 57 -8.01 -20.39 -22.50
C ILE A 57 -8.65 -21.37 -21.51
N ILE A 58 -9.67 -20.90 -20.80
CA ILE A 58 -10.43 -21.68 -19.84
C ILE A 58 -11.89 -21.69 -20.27
N HIS A 59 -12.43 -22.87 -20.54
CA HIS A 59 -13.83 -23.04 -20.87
C HIS A 59 -14.66 -23.21 -19.61
N VAL A 60 -15.70 -22.38 -19.46
CA VAL A 60 -16.67 -22.44 -18.37
C VAL A 60 -18.00 -22.92 -18.95
N PRO A 61 -18.26 -24.25 -18.95
CA PRO A 61 -19.47 -24.80 -19.56
C PRO A 61 -20.72 -24.42 -18.77
N GLY A 62 -21.81 -24.09 -19.48
CA GLY A 62 -23.13 -23.86 -18.88
C GLY A 62 -23.34 -22.50 -18.21
N CYS A 63 -22.49 -21.51 -18.50
CA CYS A 63 -22.62 -20.14 -17.99
C CYS A 63 -22.77 -19.15 -19.15
N GLU A 64 -23.66 -18.15 -19.00
CA GLU A 64 -23.80 -17.03 -19.94
C GLU A 64 -22.74 -15.95 -19.68
N LEU A 65 -22.35 -15.20 -20.72
CA LEU A 65 -21.29 -14.18 -20.62
C LEU A 65 -21.63 -13.07 -19.61
N SER A 66 -22.90 -12.67 -19.52
CA SER A 66 -23.37 -11.67 -18.56
C SER A 66 -23.22 -12.15 -17.12
N GLU A 67 -23.57 -13.40 -16.85
CA GLU A 67 -23.46 -14.00 -15.52
C GLU A 67 -21.99 -14.11 -15.09
N LEU A 68 -21.10 -14.50 -16.02
CA LEU A 68 -19.67 -14.56 -15.76
C LEU A 68 -19.08 -13.17 -15.44
N LYS A 69 -19.51 -12.14 -16.18
CA LYS A 69 -19.08 -10.75 -15.95
C LYS A 69 -19.56 -10.23 -14.59
N ASP A 70 -20.80 -10.53 -14.23
CA ASP A 70 -21.38 -10.15 -12.94
C ASP A 70 -20.71 -10.91 -11.79
N PHE A 71 -20.38 -12.19 -11.97
CA PHE A 71 -19.63 -12.97 -10.99
C PHE A 71 -18.24 -12.37 -10.77
N LEU A 72 -17.49 -12.07 -11.83
CA LEU A 72 -16.14 -11.54 -11.69
C LEU A 72 -16.15 -10.17 -11.02
N SER A 73 -16.98 -9.26 -11.53
CA SER A 73 -17.10 -7.91 -10.97
C SER A 73 -17.53 -7.94 -9.50
N ASN A 74 -18.55 -8.73 -9.14
CA ASN A 74 -19.09 -8.72 -7.78
C ASN A 74 -18.32 -9.57 -6.78
N HIS A 75 -17.89 -10.79 -7.15
CA HIS A 75 -17.36 -11.77 -6.19
C HIS A 75 -15.83 -11.88 -6.18
N THR A 76 -15.16 -11.66 -7.32
CA THR A 76 -13.71 -11.85 -7.41
C THR A 76 -12.92 -10.55 -7.18
N TYR A 77 -13.42 -9.42 -7.69
CA TYR A 77 -12.65 -8.17 -7.65
C TYR A 77 -13.20 -7.11 -6.68
N THR A 78 -14.50 -7.11 -6.35
CA THR A 78 -15.10 -6.05 -5.49
C THR A 78 -15.56 -6.51 -4.12
N HIS A 79 -16.06 -7.76 -3.96
CA HIS A 79 -16.49 -8.21 -2.65
C HIS A 79 -15.31 -8.41 -1.69
N SER A 80 -15.47 -7.83 -0.51
CA SER A 80 -14.75 -8.27 0.67
C SER A 80 -15.38 -9.59 1.10
N ILE A 81 -14.81 -10.75 0.75
CA ILE A 81 -15.10 -11.97 1.53
C ILE A 81 -14.32 -11.78 2.85
N CYS A 82 -14.82 -10.88 3.68
CA CYS A 82 -14.29 -10.61 5.01
C CYS A 82 -14.94 -11.62 5.95
N GLY A 83 -14.42 -12.86 5.96
CA GLY A 83 -14.44 -13.61 7.20
C GLY A 83 -13.61 -12.81 8.19
N LEU A 84 -14.24 -12.32 9.25
CA LEU A 84 -13.62 -11.51 10.29
C LEU A 84 -12.57 -12.33 11.05
N HIS A 85 -11.39 -12.50 10.48
CA HIS A 85 -10.22 -12.96 11.21
C HIS A 85 -9.13 -11.92 11.04
N ARG A 86 -8.92 -11.17 12.12
CA ARG A 86 -7.67 -10.51 12.42
C ARG A 86 -6.62 -11.62 12.44
N LEU A 87 -6.05 -11.97 11.28
CA LEU A 87 -4.94 -12.91 11.19
C LEU A 87 -3.71 -12.17 11.73
N THR A 88 -3.62 -12.12 13.05
CA THR A 88 -2.34 -11.93 13.72
C THR A 88 -1.48 -13.12 13.33
N TYR A 89 -0.56 -12.91 12.39
CA TYR A 89 0.60 -13.78 12.27
C TYR A 89 1.51 -13.47 13.46
N ALA A 90 1.07 -13.86 14.65
CA ALA A 90 1.87 -13.82 15.85
C ALA A 90 2.77 -15.04 15.80
N SER A 91 4.03 -14.85 15.42
CA SER A 91 5.08 -15.75 15.84
C SER A 91 4.99 -15.89 17.37
N ASN A 92 4.73 -17.11 17.83
CA ASN A 92 4.51 -17.51 19.23
C ASN A 92 5.26 -16.65 20.26
N LEU A 93 4.54 -15.89 21.09
CA LEU A 93 4.87 -15.70 22.51
C LEU A 93 3.62 -15.23 23.28
N ALA A 94 3.43 -15.85 24.45
CA ALA A 94 2.20 -15.82 25.23
C ALA A 94 1.83 -14.45 25.84
N LEU A 95 0.52 -14.28 26.03
CA LEU A 95 -0.19 -13.14 26.60
C LEU A 95 0.19 -12.81 28.04
N HIS A 96 0.20 -11.52 28.41
CA HIS A 96 -0.39 -11.03 29.66
C HIS A 96 -0.84 -9.56 29.53
N HIS A 97 -1.88 -9.23 30.30
CA HIS A 97 -2.82 -8.12 30.16
C HIS A 97 -2.33 -6.66 30.34
N SER A 98 -3.09 -5.78 29.67
CA SER A 98 -3.61 -4.46 30.08
C SER A 98 -2.73 -3.20 30.04
N HIS A 99 -3.32 -2.15 29.45
CA HIS A 99 -2.96 -0.73 29.53
C HIS A 99 -1.64 -0.27 28.89
N LEU A 100 -1.64 -0.20 27.55
CA LEU A 100 -1.19 0.93 26.72
C LEU A 100 -1.30 0.45 25.26
N SER A 101 -1.87 1.25 24.35
CA SER A 101 -1.82 0.98 22.91
C SER A 101 -0.40 1.27 22.39
N VAL A 102 0.56 0.45 22.81
CA VAL A 102 1.86 0.33 22.16
C VAL A 102 1.64 -0.71 21.07
N PHE A 103 1.75 -0.27 19.82
CA PHE A 103 1.72 -1.15 18.65
C PHE A 103 2.79 -2.23 18.81
N CYS A 104 2.40 -3.49 18.60
CA CYS A 104 3.36 -4.56 18.41
C CYS A 104 4.06 -4.33 17.06
N PRO A 105 5.41 -4.24 17.02
CA PRO A 105 6.14 -4.32 15.76
C PRO A 105 5.76 -5.64 15.06
N GLY A 106 5.23 -5.57 13.84
CA GLY A 106 4.91 -6.77 13.02
C GLY A 106 3.43 -7.07 12.77
N ALA A 107 2.48 -6.22 13.20
CA ALA A 107 1.07 -6.43 12.85
C ALA A 107 0.78 -6.00 11.39
N VAL A 108 0.69 -6.96 10.47
CA VAL A 108 0.31 -6.71 9.07
C VAL A 108 -1.15 -6.27 8.99
N VAL A 109 -1.40 -5.08 8.44
CA VAL A 109 -2.75 -4.59 8.15
C VAL A 109 -3.07 -4.89 6.68
N LEU A 110 -4.31 -5.21 6.33
CA LEU A 110 -4.67 -5.57 4.95
C LEU A 110 -5.48 -4.46 4.29
N ALA A 111 -5.19 -4.17 3.02
CA ALA A 111 -5.83 -3.09 2.26
C ALA A 111 -7.31 -3.34 1.96
N SER A 112 -7.67 -4.61 1.74
CA SER A 112 -9.02 -5.04 1.39
C SER A 112 -9.17 -6.55 1.62
N GLY A 113 -10.39 -7.07 1.48
CA GLY A 113 -10.57 -8.51 1.37
C GLY A 113 -9.69 -9.09 0.26
N LEU A 114 -9.75 -8.56 -0.97
CA LEU A 114 -8.94 -9.05 -2.09
C LEU A 114 -7.44 -9.06 -1.75
N GLY A 115 -6.94 -8.03 -1.07
CA GLY A 115 -5.56 -8.00 -0.59
C GLY A 115 -5.23 -9.11 0.41
N ALA A 116 -6.18 -9.54 1.24
CA ALA A 116 -6.01 -10.69 2.13
C ALA A 116 -5.79 -11.98 1.34
N ASP A 117 -6.65 -12.25 0.36
CA ASP A 117 -6.57 -13.48 -0.43
C ASP A 117 -5.35 -13.52 -1.35
N LEU A 118 -4.96 -12.36 -1.92
CA LEU A 118 -3.74 -12.27 -2.71
C LEU A 118 -2.49 -12.46 -1.84
N LEU A 119 -2.46 -11.89 -0.63
CA LEU A 119 -1.34 -12.10 0.29
C LEU A 119 -1.26 -13.57 0.75
N ASP A 120 -2.40 -14.23 0.98
CA ASP A 120 -2.42 -15.67 1.26
C ASP A 120 -1.87 -16.47 0.07
N LEU A 121 -2.29 -16.13 -1.16
CA LEU A 121 -1.77 -16.74 -2.39
C LEU A 121 -0.24 -16.59 -2.50
N TYR A 122 0.31 -15.43 -2.16
CA TYR A 122 1.75 -15.19 -2.12
C TYR A 122 2.46 -16.17 -1.17
N HIS A 123 1.97 -16.29 0.07
CA HIS A 123 2.57 -17.20 1.04
C HIS A 123 2.45 -18.67 0.67
N ARG A 124 1.37 -19.08 -0.03
CA ARG A 124 1.20 -20.45 -0.52
C ARG A 124 2.11 -20.77 -1.72
N GLY A 125 2.55 -19.76 -2.47
CA GLY A 125 3.44 -19.94 -3.63
C GLY A 125 2.82 -20.74 -4.78
N GLU A 126 1.49 -20.74 -4.89
CA GLU A 126 0.76 -21.57 -5.86
C GLU A 126 0.76 -20.95 -7.25
N GLN A 127 1.18 -21.73 -8.26
CA GLN A 127 1.16 -21.32 -9.67
C GLN A 127 1.90 -20.00 -9.97
N CYS A 128 2.97 -19.72 -9.22
CA CYS A 128 3.89 -18.64 -9.55
C CYS A 128 4.54 -18.86 -10.92
N ASP A 129 4.60 -17.82 -11.73
CA ASP A 129 5.08 -17.82 -13.12
C ASP A 129 6.40 -17.04 -13.29
N ILE A 130 6.92 -16.45 -12.20
CA ILE A 130 8.22 -15.76 -12.17
C ILE A 130 8.87 -15.88 -10.79
N THR A 131 10.21 -15.88 -10.77
CA THR A 131 11.01 -15.77 -9.56
C THR A 131 11.87 -14.51 -9.57
N ILE A 132 12.02 -13.87 -8.41
CA ILE A 132 12.90 -12.72 -8.21
C ILE A 132 14.03 -13.14 -7.28
N GLN A 133 15.27 -13.03 -7.74
CA GLN A 133 16.46 -13.27 -6.94
C GLN A 133 16.99 -11.94 -6.39
N VAL A 134 17.22 -11.89 -5.07
CA VAL A 134 17.80 -10.75 -4.35
C VAL A 134 18.88 -11.28 -3.41
N GLY A 135 20.13 -11.01 -3.75
CA GLY A 135 21.27 -11.67 -3.10
C GLY A 135 21.14 -13.20 -3.19
N GLU A 136 21.09 -13.84 -2.03
CA GLU A 136 20.99 -15.30 -1.89
C GLU A 136 19.54 -15.81 -1.75
N GLN A 137 18.55 -14.91 -1.69
CA GLN A 137 17.14 -15.31 -1.55
C GLN A 137 16.40 -15.25 -2.89
N VAL A 138 15.43 -16.15 -3.04
CA VAL A 138 14.58 -16.27 -4.23
C VAL A 138 13.11 -16.21 -3.81
N PHE A 139 12.36 -15.31 -4.45
CA PHE A 139 10.94 -15.08 -4.20
C PHE A 139 10.10 -15.53 -5.39
N SER A 140 9.19 -16.47 -5.17
CA SER A 140 8.22 -16.91 -6.18
C SER A 140 7.05 -15.94 -6.24
N CYS A 141 6.69 -15.48 -7.43
CA CYS A 141 5.74 -14.38 -7.63
C CYS A 141 4.84 -14.61 -8.85
N HIS A 142 3.84 -13.73 -8.98
CA HIS A 142 2.91 -13.69 -10.12
C HIS A 142 3.17 -12.43 -10.96
N ARG A 143 3.52 -12.59 -12.24
CA ARG A 143 3.83 -11.48 -13.16
C ARG A 143 2.69 -10.46 -13.21
N ALA A 144 1.45 -10.95 -13.30
CA ALA A 144 0.24 -10.12 -13.31
C ALA A 144 0.16 -9.17 -12.09
N ILE A 145 0.55 -9.63 -10.89
CA ILE A 145 0.48 -8.80 -9.67
C ILE A 145 1.65 -7.81 -9.65
N LEU A 146 2.86 -8.25 -10.00
CA LEU A 146 4.03 -7.38 -10.04
C LEU A 146 3.80 -6.20 -11.00
N CYS A 147 3.39 -6.47 -12.23
CA CYS A 147 3.19 -5.44 -13.23
C CYS A 147 1.99 -4.53 -12.95
N ALA A 148 0.92 -5.05 -12.35
CA ALA A 148 -0.20 -4.22 -11.91
C ALA A 148 0.19 -3.22 -10.81
N ARG A 149 1.21 -3.53 -9.99
CA ARG A 149 1.55 -2.77 -8.78
C ARG A 149 2.87 -1.99 -8.89
N SER A 150 3.66 -2.25 -9.92
CA SER A 150 4.99 -1.66 -10.14
C SER A 150 5.18 -1.28 -11.61
N GLN A 151 5.45 0.00 -11.85
CA GLN A 151 5.79 0.48 -13.20
C GLN A 151 7.11 -0.12 -13.71
N TYR A 152 8.05 -0.39 -12.81
CA TYR A 152 9.30 -1.05 -13.14
C TYR A 152 9.07 -2.47 -13.67
N PHE A 153 8.31 -3.29 -12.94
CA PHE A 153 8.02 -4.66 -13.40
C PHE A 153 7.13 -4.65 -14.64
N ARG A 154 6.16 -3.73 -14.74
CA ARG A 154 5.38 -3.53 -15.95
C ARG A 154 6.29 -3.29 -17.15
N ALA A 155 7.21 -2.34 -17.07
CA ALA A 155 8.14 -2.04 -18.16
C ALA A 155 9.08 -3.21 -18.50
N MET A 156 9.52 -3.97 -17.49
CA MET A 156 10.44 -5.10 -17.68
C MET A 156 9.76 -6.34 -18.27
N LEU A 157 8.55 -6.64 -17.82
CA LEU A 157 7.87 -7.92 -18.05
C LEU A 157 6.79 -7.84 -19.13
N SER A 158 6.36 -6.63 -19.51
CA SER A 158 5.47 -6.41 -20.65
C SER A 158 6.27 -6.30 -21.97
N GLY A 159 5.76 -6.90 -23.04
CA GLY A 159 6.35 -6.83 -24.38
C GLY A 159 7.12 -8.08 -24.83
N SER A 160 7.86 -7.97 -25.93
CA SER A 160 8.57 -9.07 -26.62
C SER A 160 10.09 -9.09 -26.36
N TRP A 161 10.53 -8.53 -25.24
CA TRP A 161 11.94 -8.42 -24.88
C TRP A 161 12.44 -9.72 -24.22
N MET A 162 13.75 -9.97 -24.19
CA MET A 162 14.26 -11.22 -23.58
C MET A 162 13.86 -11.33 -22.10
N GLU A 163 13.82 -10.23 -21.38
CA GLU A 163 13.41 -10.15 -19.98
C GLU A 163 11.95 -10.55 -19.77
N SER A 164 11.07 -10.35 -20.77
CA SER A 164 9.66 -10.75 -20.66
C SER A 164 9.45 -12.26 -20.82
N SER A 165 10.40 -13.00 -21.43
CA SER A 165 10.34 -14.45 -21.51
C SER A 165 11.11 -15.16 -20.39
N ARG A 166 11.86 -14.41 -19.55
CA ARG A 166 12.58 -14.99 -18.42
C ARG A 166 11.64 -15.38 -17.30
N GLN A 167 11.87 -16.58 -16.77
CA GLN A 167 11.20 -17.09 -15.57
C GLN A 167 11.90 -16.65 -14.28
N CYS A 168 13.13 -16.12 -14.35
CA CYS A 168 13.87 -15.61 -13.20
C CYS A 168 14.51 -14.26 -13.53
N ILE A 169 14.38 -13.30 -12.63
CA ILE A 169 15.02 -11.99 -12.69
C ILE A 169 15.88 -11.76 -11.44
N THR A 170 17.03 -11.11 -11.59
CA THR A 170 17.90 -10.75 -10.47
C THR A 170 17.83 -9.26 -10.23
N LEU A 171 17.53 -8.84 -9.00
CA LEU A 171 17.56 -7.44 -8.59
C LEU A 171 18.76 -7.16 -7.70
N GLN A 172 19.38 -6.02 -7.94
CA GLN A 172 20.57 -5.55 -7.23
C GLN A 172 20.24 -4.22 -6.53
N GLY A 173 20.97 -3.90 -5.46
CA GLY A 173 20.80 -2.63 -4.73
C GLY A 173 19.63 -2.59 -3.74
N LEU A 174 19.01 -3.75 -3.46
CA LEU A 174 17.99 -3.91 -2.41
C LEU A 174 18.27 -5.19 -1.61
N GLY A 175 17.98 -5.16 -0.31
CA GLY A 175 18.16 -6.31 0.58
C GLY A 175 16.97 -7.28 0.54
N PRO A 176 17.16 -8.56 0.90
CA PRO A 176 16.07 -9.54 0.89
C PRO A 176 14.89 -9.15 1.81
N ASP A 177 15.18 -8.62 3.00
CA ASP A 177 14.14 -8.17 3.94
C ASP A 177 13.33 -6.99 3.37
N GLU A 178 13.98 -6.10 2.62
CA GLU A 178 13.31 -4.98 1.96
C GLU A 178 12.42 -5.49 0.82
N MET A 179 12.89 -6.47 0.05
CA MET A 179 12.10 -7.12 -1.00
C MET A 179 10.83 -7.75 -0.45
N GLU A 180 10.94 -8.48 0.66
CA GLU A 180 9.80 -9.15 1.28
C GLU A 180 8.71 -8.15 1.68
N VAL A 181 9.09 -7.01 2.30
CA VAL A 181 8.15 -5.92 2.63
C VAL A 181 7.49 -5.35 1.38
N LEU A 182 8.27 -5.13 0.30
CA LEU A 182 7.75 -4.59 -0.95
C LEU A 182 6.78 -5.56 -1.63
N LEU A 183 7.09 -6.86 -1.64
CA LEU A 183 6.21 -7.89 -2.18
C LEU A 183 4.92 -7.98 -1.39
N GLN A 184 4.98 -8.09 -0.07
CA GLN A 184 3.77 -8.08 0.76
C GLN A 184 2.90 -6.85 0.47
N PHE A 185 3.49 -5.66 0.28
CA PHE A 185 2.74 -4.48 -0.13
C PHE A 185 2.08 -4.62 -1.52
N MET A 186 2.78 -5.17 -2.51
CA MET A 186 2.20 -5.44 -3.84
C MET A 186 0.99 -6.37 -3.74
N TYR A 187 1.06 -7.39 -2.89
CA TYR A 187 -0.02 -8.36 -2.67
C TYR A 187 -1.14 -7.86 -1.75
N GLY A 188 -1.02 -6.65 -1.18
CA GLY A 188 -2.13 -5.99 -0.48
C GLY A 188 -1.95 -5.81 1.02
N ALA A 189 -0.75 -6.07 1.55
CA ALA A 189 -0.39 -5.66 2.90
C ALA A 189 -0.21 -4.13 2.99
N ILE A 190 -0.57 -3.57 4.14
CA ILE A 190 -0.26 -2.23 4.60
C ILE A 190 0.76 -2.44 5.72
N LEU A 191 1.98 -1.99 5.45
CA LEU A 191 3.15 -2.21 6.30
C LEU A 191 3.72 -0.87 6.74
N ASP A 192 4.34 -0.86 7.91
CA ASP A 192 5.23 0.22 8.30
C ASP A 192 6.53 0.08 7.49
N LEU A 193 6.75 1.01 6.57
CA LEU A 193 7.92 0.98 5.71
C LEU A 193 9.10 1.64 6.45
N PRO A 194 10.17 0.91 6.77
CA PRO A 194 11.41 1.56 7.21
C PRO A 194 11.95 2.45 6.08
N SER A 195 12.77 3.44 6.44
CA SER A 195 13.25 4.47 5.51
C SER A 195 13.96 3.91 4.26
N GLY A 196 14.70 2.79 4.38
CA GLY A 196 15.33 2.11 3.25
C GLY A 196 14.34 1.56 2.22
N VAL A 197 13.24 0.97 2.68
CA VAL A 197 12.19 0.39 1.84
C VAL A 197 11.48 1.44 1.00
N VAL A 198 11.34 2.67 1.49
CA VAL A 198 10.67 3.74 0.73
C VAL A 198 11.47 4.15 -0.51
N LEU A 199 12.81 4.18 -0.41
CA LEU A 199 13.68 4.45 -1.56
C LEU A 199 13.60 3.32 -2.59
N ALA A 200 13.69 2.07 -2.13
CA ALA A 200 13.54 0.91 -3.00
C ALA A 200 12.16 0.87 -3.69
N ALA A 201 11.11 1.27 -2.99
CA ALA A 201 9.78 1.35 -3.57
C ALA A 201 9.62 2.43 -4.65
N ASP A 202 10.28 3.58 -4.49
CA ASP A 202 10.30 4.63 -5.51
C ASP A 202 11.06 4.13 -6.74
N MET A 203 12.19 3.44 -6.56
CA MET A 203 12.93 2.77 -7.64
C MET A 203 12.07 1.74 -8.39
N LEU A 204 11.28 0.94 -7.68
CA LEU A 204 10.35 -0.01 -8.29
C LEU A 204 9.06 0.65 -8.83
N GLY A 205 8.88 1.96 -8.63
CA GLY A 205 7.70 2.69 -9.12
C GLY A 205 6.39 2.13 -8.58
N LEU A 206 6.29 1.89 -7.26
CA LEU A 206 5.09 1.31 -6.64
C LEU A 206 3.92 2.31 -6.60
N GLU A 207 2.86 1.99 -7.34
CA GLU A 207 1.71 2.88 -7.50
C GLU A 207 0.84 2.94 -6.23
N GLY A 208 0.56 4.16 -5.77
CA GLY A 208 -0.27 4.43 -4.61
C GLY A 208 0.42 4.24 -3.25
N LEU A 209 1.71 3.87 -3.25
CA LEU A 209 2.47 3.74 -2.00
C LEU A 209 2.52 5.05 -1.23
N LYS A 210 2.86 6.16 -1.90
CA LYS A 210 2.94 7.49 -1.27
C LYS A 210 1.63 7.89 -0.58
N ASP A 211 0.48 7.56 -1.18
CA ASP A 211 -0.83 7.85 -0.57
C ASP A 211 -1.11 6.98 0.66
N VAL A 212 -0.71 5.70 0.63
CA VAL A 212 -0.87 4.79 1.78
C VAL A 212 0.06 5.22 2.91
N VAL A 213 1.33 5.52 2.61
CA VAL A 213 2.29 6.03 3.59
C VAL A 213 1.80 7.34 4.19
N GLU A 214 1.34 8.29 3.37
CA GLU A 214 0.77 9.55 3.83
C GLU A 214 -0.45 9.32 4.74
N MET A 215 -1.34 8.38 4.39
CA MET A 215 -2.49 8.02 5.22
C MET A 215 -2.07 7.43 6.58
N VAL A 216 -1.13 6.49 6.58
CA VAL A 216 -0.61 5.83 7.79
C VAL A 216 0.09 6.83 8.69
N LEU A 217 1.00 7.64 8.15
CA LEU A 217 1.69 8.69 8.90
C LEU A 217 0.71 9.72 9.47
N THR A 218 -0.29 10.15 8.69
CA THR A 218 -1.33 11.08 9.17
C THR A 218 -2.13 10.49 10.33
N ARG A 219 -2.45 9.20 10.27
CA ARG A 219 -3.22 8.50 11.29
C ARG A 219 -2.40 8.25 12.56
N ASP A 220 -1.21 7.69 12.42
CA ASP A 220 -0.46 7.10 13.54
C ASP A 220 0.45 8.13 14.21
N TYR A 221 1.11 8.98 13.42
CA TYR A 221 1.99 10.01 13.95
C TYR A 221 1.23 11.30 14.23
N CYS A 222 0.40 11.74 13.27
CA CYS A 222 -0.27 13.03 13.39
C CYS A 222 -1.63 12.94 14.11
N ARG A 223 -2.22 11.75 14.23
CA ARG A 223 -3.58 11.54 14.78
C ARG A 223 -4.63 12.47 14.17
N PHE A 224 -4.48 12.77 12.87
CA PHE A 224 -5.28 13.75 12.12
C PHE A 224 -5.16 15.20 12.64
N PHE A 225 -4.01 15.59 13.17
CA PHE A 225 -3.70 16.95 13.61
C PHE A 225 -4.70 17.51 14.63
N PRO A 226 -4.88 16.85 15.80
CA PRO A 226 -5.75 17.36 16.85
C PRO A 226 -5.14 18.61 17.49
N LYS A 227 -5.89 19.26 18.38
CA LYS A 227 -5.29 20.21 19.33
C LYS A 227 -4.17 19.51 20.12
N PRO A 228 -3.11 20.22 20.54
CA PRO A 228 -1.94 19.63 21.17
C PRO A 228 -2.31 19.01 22.51
N VAL A 229 -2.31 17.67 22.52
CA VAL A 229 -2.43 16.77 23.67
C VAL A 229 -1.12 16.01 23.85
N ASP A 230 -0.84 15.54 25.05
CA ASP A 230 0.45 14.96 25.40
C ASP A 230 0.86 13.82 24.45
N GLY A 231 2.12 13.88 24.02
CA GLY A 231 2.75 12.92 23.12
C GLY A 231 2.54 13.18 21.63
N VAL A 232 1.54 13.96 21.21
CA VAL A 232 1.31 14.25 19.77
C VAL A 232 2.38 15.18 19.19
N GLN A 233 2.91 16.09 20.00
CA GLN A 233 3.99 17.00 19.61
C GLN A 233 5.21 16.20 19.13
N LYS A 234 5.61 15.22 19.95
CA LYS A 234 6.72 14.32 19.66
C LYS A 234 6.52 13.60 18.33
N THR A 235 5.37 12.96 18.14
CA THR A 235 5.10 12.14 16.95
C THR A 235 4.93 13.00 15.69
N VAL A 236 4.36 14.21 15.78
CA VAL A 236 4.29 15.14 14.64
C VAL A 236 5.68 15.64 14.23
N LEU A 237 6.60 15.85 15.17
CA LEU A 237 7.99 16.23 14.85
C LEU A 237 8.78 15.09 14.20
N GLU A 238 8.55 13.85 14.63
CA GLU A 238 9.07 12.66 13.94
C GLU A 238 8.52 12.56 12.51
N CYS A 239 7.20 12.73 12.36
CA CYS A 239 6.55 12.74 11.04
C CYS A 239 7.07 13.86 10.14
N LEU A 240 7.35 15.05 10.69
CA LEU A 240 7.94 16.15 9.95
C LEU A 240 9.30 15.77 9.33
N SER A 241 10.14 15.06 10.08
CA SER A 241 11.43 14.56 9.60
C SER A 241 11.26 13.49 8.53
N LEU A 242 10.37 12.52 8.76
CA LEU A 242 10.07 11.45 7.80
C LEU A 242 9.54 12.01 6.48
N THR A 243 8.53 12.89 6.54
CA THR A 243 7.91 13.48 5.34
C THR A 243 8.89 14.32 4.52
N HIS A 244 9.87 14.96 5.16
CA HIS A 244 10.96 15.64 4.47
C HIS A 244 11.85 14.64 3.73
N ALA A 245 12.33 13.61 4.43
CA ALA A 245 13.22 12.59 3.86
C ALA A 245 12.56 11.81 2.71
N LEU A 246 11.25 11.53 2.83
CA LEU A 246 10.48 10.77 1.85
C LEU A 246 9.89 11.63 0.73
N GLY A 247 10.06 12.96 0.76
CA GLY A 247 9.52 13.88 -0.24
C GLY A 247 7.99 13.97 -0.27
N LEU A 248 7.31 13.68 0.85
CA LEU A 248 5.85 13.71 0.98
C LEU A 248 5.35 15.15 1.19
N GLN A 249 5.34 15.95 0.12
CA GLN A 249 5.18 17.41 0.19
C GLN A 249 3.88 17.88 0.89
N ASN A 250 2.75 17.22 0.62
CA ASN A 250 1.45 17.60 1.19
C ASN A 250 1.44 17.40 2.71
N LEU A 251 1.74 16.18 3.18
CA LEU A 251 1.83 15.90 4.60
C LEU A 251 2.93 16.70 5.30
N HIS A 252 4.07 16.90 4.64
CA HIS A 252 5.15 17.74 5.15
C HIS A 252 4.66 19.16 5.46
N LEU A 253 3.90 19.76 4.54
CA LEU A 253 3.30 21.08 4.72
C LEU A 253 2.30 21.11 5.89
N LEU A 254 1.48 20.07 6.04
CA LEU A 254 0.53 19.96 7.15
C LEU A 254 1.24 19.84 8.50
N CYS A 255 2.29 19.01 8.60
CA CYS A 255 3.13 18.90 9.79
C CYS A 255 3.78 20.25 10.13
N LYS A 256 4.36 20.94 9.14
CA LYS A 256 4.96 22.27 9.35
C LYS A 256 3.95 23.28 9.88
N ARG A 257 2.74 23.32 9.29
CA ARG A 257 1.68 24.23 9.72
C ARG A 257 1.27 23.96 11.16
N TRP A 258 1.03 22.70 11.50
CA TRP A 258 0.64 22.31 12.85
C TRP A 258 1.72 22.65 13.89
N VAL A 259 2.99 22.39 13.58
CA VAL A 259 4.13 22.72 14.46
C VAL A 259 4.21 24.23 14.68
N ALA A 260 3.98 25.04 13.65
CA ALA A 260 4.01 26.49 13.77
C ALA A 260 2.79 27.05 14.55
N GLU A 261 1.59 26.49 14.36
CA GLU A 261 0.38 26.83 15.13
C GLU A 261 0.51 26.51 16.63
N HIS A 262 1.32 25.51 16.97
CA HIS A 262 1.49 25.03 18.34
C HIS A 262 2.93 25.12 18.83
N PHE A 263 3.70 26.07 18.29
CA PHE A 263 5.14 26.20 18.49
C PHE A 263 5.59 26.20 19.96
N VAL A 264 4.88 26.94 20.83
CA VAL A 264 5.20 27.03 22.26
C VAL A 264 5.21 25.66 22.94
N LYS A 265 4.34 24.74 22.51
CA LYS A 265 4.26 23.38 23.06
C LYS A 265 5.23 22.42 22.38
N THR A 266 5.59 22.65 21.11
CA THR A 266 6.45 21.75 20.35
C THR A 266 7.93 22.05 20.52
N TRP A 267 8.32 23.30 20.72
CA TRP A 267 9.73 23.71 20.90
C TRP A 267 10.41 23.04 22.10
N CYS A 268 9.65 22.81 23.18
CA CYS A 268 10.18 22.21 24.41
C CYS A 268 10.44 20.70 24.28
N GLU A 269 10.01 20.05 23.20
CA GLU A 269 10.22 18.63 22.98
C GLU A 269 11.67 18.34 22.57
N ARG A 270 12.25 17.27 23.12
CA ARG A 270 13.59 16.79 22.73
C ARG A 270 13.68 16.52 21.23
N ASN A 271 12.60 16.03 20.62
CA ASN A 271 12.55 15.75 19.20
C ASN A 271 12.69 17.01 18.34
N PHE A 272 12.30 18.18 18.87
CA PHE A 272 12.48 19.43 18.15
C PHE A 272 13.96 19.76 17.98
N SER A 273 14.78 19.60 19.03
CA SER A 273 16.22 19.86 18.95
C SER A 273 16.99 18.89 18.06
N LEU A 274 16.42 17.70 17.79
CA LEU A 274 16.99 16.69 16.89
C LEU A 274 16.63 16.90 15.41
N LEU A 275 15.77 17.87 15.09
CA LEU A 275 15.44 18.16 13.69
C LEU A 275 16.67 18.70 12.93
N PRO A 276 16.79 18.38 11.62
CA PRO A 276 17.78 19.01 10.74
C PRO A 276 17.69 20.55 10.73
N PRO A 277 18.81 21.27 10.56
CA PRO A 277 18.83 22.73 10.54
C PRO A 277 17.89 23.37 9.49
N GLU A 278 17.63 22.68 8.39
CA GLU A 278 16.69 23.07 7.35
C GLU A 278 15.26 23.11 7.90
N LEU A 279 14.89 22.09 8.69
CA LEU A 279 13.57 21.97 9.30
C LEU A 279 13.40 22.96 10.45
N HIS A 280 14.44 23.22 11.25
CA HIS A 280 14.41 24.30 12.25
C HIS A 280 14.08 25.65 11.60
N ARG A 281 14.82 26.02 10.56
CA ARG A 281 14.58 27.27 9.82
C ARG A 281 13.18 27.29 9.23
N ALA A 282 12.73 26.20 8.64
CA ALA A 282 11.41 26.08 8.05
C ALA A 282 10.25 26.20 9.06
N CYS A 283 10.43 25.73 10.28
CA CYS A 283 9.46 25.90 11.37
C CYS A 283 9.43 27.36 11.86
N LEU A 284 10.60 27.99 12.04
CA LEU A 284 10.71 29.36 12.54
C LEU A 284 10.16 30.41 11.55
N THR A 285 10.40 30.23 10.25
CA THR A 285 9.87 31.14 9.21
C THR A 285 8.34 31.05 9.06
N GLY A 286 7.73 29.96 9.49
CA GLY A 286 6.27 29.79 9.47
C GLY A 286 5.54 30.58 10.57
N ILE A 287 6.21 30.93 11.67
CA ILE A 287 5.59 31.56 12.85
C ILE A 287 5.05 32.98 12.54
N PRO A 288 5.80 33.90 11.91
CA PRO A 288 5.31 35.25 11.61
C PRO A 288 4.12 35.25 10.64
N LEU A 289 4.10 34.33 9.67
CA LEU A 289 3.02 34.20 8.70
C LEU A 289 1.70 33.78 9.36
N LEU A 290 1.77 32.90 10.35
CA LEU A 290 0.61 32.52 11.17
C LEU A 290 0.14 33.66 12.06
N LEU A 291 1.06 34.37 12.74
CA LEU A 291 0.71 35.53 13.57
C LEU A 291 0.02 36.64 12.75
N ASN A 292 0.46 36.88 11.50
CA ASN A 292 -0.16 37.83 10.59
C ASN A 292 -1.53 37.37 10.06
N SER A 293 -1.75 36.06 9.92
CA SER A 293 -3.07 35.51 9.54
C SER A 293 -4.09 35.60 10.67
N ILE A 294 -3.66 35.38 11.91
CA ILE A 294 -4.52 35.51 13.11
C ILE A 294 -4.91 36.97 13.37
N SER A 295 -3.99 37.91 13.16
CA SER A 295 -4.28 39.34 13.30
C SER A 295 -5.21 39.87 12.19
N HIS A 296 -5.14 39.32 10.97
CA HIS A 296 -6.11 39.63 9.91
C HIS A 296 -7.52 39.07 10.17
N ASP A 297 -7.63 37.87 10.77
CA ASP A 297 -8.94 37.27 11.10
C ASP A 297 -9.58 37.95 12.32
N SER A 298 -8.76 38.41 13.27
CA SER A 298 -9.19 39.22 14.42
C SER A 298 -9.69 40.61 14.00
N GLY A 299 -9.23 41.13 12.84
CA GLY A 299 -9.67 42.41 12.28
C GLY A 299 -11.04 42.37 11.58
N ARG A 300 -11.62 41.20 11.33
CA ARG A 300 -12.97 41.06 10.73
C ARG A 300 -14.11 40.91 11.75
N VAL A 301 -13.79 40.75 13.04
CA VAL A 301 -14.79 40.63 14.12
C VAL A 301 -15.03 41.97 14.84
N GLY A 302 -14.25 43.00 14.54
CA GLY A 302 -14.33 44.34 15.17
C GLY A 302 -15.02 45.41 14.32
N SER A 303 -16.09 45.08 13.60
CA SER A 303 -16.92 46.08 12.91
C SER A 303 -18.40 45.69 13.00
N ILE A 304 -18.97 45.93 14.19
CA ILE A 304 -20.41 46.17 14.40
C ILE A 304 -20.51 47.54 15.04
#